data_AF-A0A832JY21-F1
#
_entry.id   AF-A0A832JY21-F1
#
_cell.length_a   1.000
_cell.length_b   1.000
_cell.length_c   1.000
_cell.angle_alpha   90.00
_cell.angle_beta   90.00
_cell.angle_gamma   90.00
#
_symmetry.space_group_name_H-M   'P 1'
#
loop_
_entity.id
_entity.type
_entity.pdbx_description
1 polymer ?
#
loop_
_entity_poly.entity_id
_entity_poly.type
_entity_poly.pdbx_seq_one_letter_code
_entity_poly.pdbx_strand_id
1 'polypeptide(L)'
;MTNVVVDPAAIAQSELLAALCDKHSLTVATRSKKPNAFYLTFEQGCLVLYPPKEAPHLGKKPLWVDFTQPRFTKPVARKSPLGRACGFKPNETPMVVDLTAGLGRDGWQMAGMG
;
A
#
# COMPACT_ATOMS: atom_id res chain seq x y z
N MET A 1 -7.11 -1.01 16.74
CA MET A 1 -5.83 -1.73 16.78
C MET A 1 -5.79 -2.68 15.58
N THR A 2 -4.98 -2.39 14.56
CA THR A 2 -4.80 -3.27 13.40
C THR A 2 -3.70 -4.27 13.75
N ASN A 3 -3.99 -5.57 13.66
CA ASN A 3 -3.02 -6.61 14.00
C ASN A 3 -2.26 -7.01 12.73
N VAL A 4 -0.92 -7.06 12.81
CA VAL A 4 -0.07 -7.66 11.77
C VAL A 4 0.15 -9.10 12.15
N VAL A 5 -0.21 -10.03 11.28
CA VAL A 5 0.07 -11.44 11.51
C VAL A 5 1.34 -11.78 10.74
N VAL A 6 2.46 -11.74 11.44
CA VAL A 6 3.74 -12.12 10.85
C VAL A 6 3.77 -13.63 10.67
N ASP A 7 3.94 -14.09 9.44
CA ASP A 7 4.22 -15.50 9.16
C ASP A 7 5.63 -15.85 9.67
N PRO A 8 5.81 -16.95 10.42
CA PRO A 8 7.12 -17.40 10.90
C PRO A 8 8.15 -17.66 9.77
N ALA A 9 7.77 -17.80 8.51
CA ALA A 9 8.75 -17.83 7.41
C ALA A 9 9.51 -16.49 7.23
N ALA A 10 8.99 -15.38 7.78
CA ALA A 10 9.62 -14.05 7.74
C ALA A 10 10.72 -13.84 8.81
N ILE A 11 11.07 -14.87 9.59
CA ILE A 11 12.07 -14.79 10.68
C ILE A 11 13.45 -14.30 10.17
N ALA A 12 13.77 -14.50 8.88
CA ALA A 12 15.00 -13.99 8.27
C ALA A 12 15.06 -12.45 8.09
N GLN A 13 13.95 -11.73 8.33
CA GLN A 13 13.81 -10.27 8.13
C GLN A 13 13.32 -9.56 9.41
N SER A 14 13.68 -10.12 10.57
CA SER A 14 13.15 -9.73 11.89
C SER A 14 13.34 -8.24 12.24
N GLU A 15 14.46 -7.63 11.86
CA GLU A 15 14.74 -6.21 12.18
C GLU A 15 13.87 -5.23 11.40
N LEU A 16 13.72 -5.41 10.09
CA LEU A 16 12.86 -4.56 9.25
C LEU A 16 11.42 -4.61 9.74
N LEU A 17 10.96 -5.82 10.08
CA LEU A 17 9.61 -6.05 10.51
C LEU A 17 9.35 -5.47 11.91
N ALA A 18 10.31 -5.60 12.83
CA ALA A 18 10.25 -4.96 14.13
C ALA A 18 10.16 -3.43 13.98
N ALA A 19 11.02 -2.83 13.16
CA ALA A 19 11.00 -1.39 12.91
C ALA A 19 9.68 -0.92 12.28
N LEU A 20 9.09 -1.71 11.37
CA LEU A 20 7.80 -1.41 10.75
C LEU A 20 6.66 -1.51 11.77
N CYS A 21 6.68 -2.54 12.63
CA CYS A 21 5.72 -2.70 13.71
C CYS A 21 5.78 -1.54 14.70
N ASP A 22 6.97 -1.13 15.13
CA ASP A 22 7.16 -0.02 16.05
C ASP A 22 6.70 1.31 15.43
N LYS A 23 7.12 1.58 14.20
CA LYS A 23 6.79 2.83 13.49
C LYS A 23 5.29 3.03 13.29
N HIS A 24 4.56 1.94 13.06
CA HIS A 24 3.14 1.98 12.73
C HIS A 24 2.22 1.47 13.85
N SER A 25 2.77 1.25 15.05
CA SER A 25 2.04 0.74 16.22
C SER A 25 1.27 -0.55 15.91
N LEU A 26 1.93 -1.49 15.22
CA LEU A 26 1.33 -2.74 14.78
C LEU A 26 1.72 -3.89 15.72
N THR A 27 0.75 -4.69 16.12
CA THR A 27 0.97 -5.85 16.99
C THR A 27 1.35 -7.07 16.16
N VAL A 28 2.48 -7.72 16.48
CA VAL A 28 2.86 -9.01 15.93
C VAL A 28 2.01 -10.11 16.55
N ALA A 29 1.32 -10.89 15.72
CA ALA A 29 0.57 -12.07 16.15
C ALA A 29 0.92 -13.29 15.31
N THR A 30 0.89 -14.48 15.92
CA THR A 30 0.97 -15.75 15.20
C THR A 30 -0.37 -16.08 14.53
N ARG A 31 -0.29 -16.67 13.33
CA ARG A 31 -1.42 -16.91 12.40
C ARG A 31 -2.61 -17.66 12.99
N SER A 32 -2.41 -18.41 14.06
CA SER A 32 -3.47 -19.18 14.72
C SER A 32 -4.50 -18.31 15.47
N LYS A 33 -4.22 -17.03 15.76
CA LYS A 33 -5.03 -16.30 16.75
C LYS A 33 -6.32 -15.64 16.27
N LYS A 34 -6.53 -15.26 14.99
CA LYS A 34 -7.81 -14.65 14.54
C LYS A 34 -8.10 -14.83 13.03
N PRO A 35 -9.03 -15.72 12.62
CA PRO A 35 -9.41 -15.88 11.20
C PRO A 35 -10.32 -14.77 10.65
N ASN A 36 -10.89 -13.92 11.52
CA ASN A 36 -11.91 -12.92 11.17
C ASN A 36 -11.44 -11.47 11.36
N ALA A 37 -10.19 -11.17 11.00
CA ALA A 37 -9.67 -9.80 10.94
C ALA A 37 -8.78 -9.63 9.71
N PHE A 38 -8.57 -8.37 9.30
CA PHE A 38 -7.49 -8.06 8.38
C PHE A 38 -6.15 -8.39 9.03
N TYR A 39 -5.22 -8.90 8.23
CA TYR A 39 -3.87 -9.14 8.67
C TYR A 39 -2.86 -8.87 7.56
N LEU A 40 -1.67 -8.46 7.96
CA LEU A 40 -0.55 -8.23 7.07
C LEU A 40 0.46 -9.36 7.22
N THR A 41 0.94 -9.91 6.10
CA THR A 41 2.09 -10.83 6.05
C THR A 41 3.24 -10.18 5.27
N PHE A 42 4.46 -10.65 5.47
CA PHE A 42 5.60 -10.25 4.65
C PHE A 42 6.03 -11.44 3.79
N GLU A 43 5.83 -11.33 2.49
CA GLU A 43 6.01 -12.41 1.52
C GLU A 43 6.74 -11.87 0.29
N GLN A 44 7.77 -12.59 -0.17
CA GLN A 44 8.52 -12.25 -1.40
C GLN A 44 9.06 -10.81 -1.43
N GLY A 45 9.41 -10.24 -0.26
CA GLY A 45 9.91 -8.86 -0.16
C GLY A 45 8.84 -7.78 -0.11
N CYS A 46 7.56 -8.15 -0.04
CA CYS A 46 6.42 -7.24 -0.02
C CYS A 46 5.56 -7.44 1.22
N LEU A 47 4.94 -6.36 1.69
CA LEU A 47 3.90 -6.42 2.71
C LEU A 47 2.54 -6.66 2.02
N VAL A 48 1.82 -7.71 2.43
CA VAL A 48 0.60 -8.18 1.80
C VAL A 48 -0.55 -8.16 2.81
N LEU A 49 -1.63 -7.44 2.48
CA LEU A 49 -2.84 -7.34 3.29
C LEU A 49 -3.87 -8.41 2.86
N TYR A 50 -4.24 -9.28 3.78
CA TYR A 50 -5.28 -10.29 3.59
C TYR A 50 -6.59 -9.86 4.25
N PRO A 51 -7.74 -10.01 3.55
CA PRO A 51 -9.05 -9.74 4.12
C PRO A 51 -9.51 -10.85 5.10
N PRO A 52 -10.45 -10.54 6.02
CA PRO A 52 -11.08 -11.55 6.86
C PRO A 52 -11.81 -12.61 6.02
N LYS A 53 -11.66 -13.90 6.36
CA LYS A 53 -12.30 -14.98 5.59
C LYS A 53 -13.83 -14.96 5.69
N GLU A 54 -14.36 -14.54 6.83
CA GLU A 54 -15.80 -14.52 7.12
C GLU A 54 -16.50 -13.24 6.64
N ALA A 55 -15.75 -12.27 6.07
CA ALA A 55 -16.29 -11.00 5.57
C ALA A 55 -16.00 -10.82 4.07
N PRO A 56 -16.57 -11.65 3.18
CA PRO A 56 -16.23 -11.64 1.75
C PRO A 56 -16.58 -10.34 1.02
N HIS A 57 -17.47 -9.51 1.58
CA HIS A 57 -17.80 -8.18 1.07
C HIS A 57 -16.64 -7.19 1.16
N LEU A 58 -15.64 -7.47 2.02
CA LEU A 58 -14.42 -6.68 2.17
C LEU A 58 -13.30 -7.11 1.21
N GLY A 59 -13.60 -8.04 0.30
CA GLY A 59 -12.66 -8.59 -0.68
C GLY A 59 -12.29 -10.04 -0.37
N LYS A 60 -11.86 -10.76 -1.41
CA LYS A 60 -11.45 -12.17 -1.33
C LYS A 60 -9.96 -12.39 -1.64
N LYS A 61 -9.30 -11.36 -2.18
CA LYS A 61 -7.92 -11.44 -2.66
C LYS A 61 -7.00 -10.62 -1.75
N PRO A 62 -5.76 -11.07 -1.54
CA PRO A 62 -4.76 -10.25 -0.90
C PRO A 62 -4.46 -8.99 -1.73
N LEU A 63 -4.06 -7.93 -1.04
CA LEU A 63 -3.67 -6.65 -1.62
C LEU A 63 -2.24 -6.30 -1.24
N TRP A 64 -1.47 -5.86 -2.22
CA TRP A 64 -0.16 -5.26 -2.02
C TRP A 64 -0.02 -4.08 -2.99
N VAL A 65 0.87 -3.15 -2.67
CA VAL A 65 1.15 -2.00 -3.52
C VAL A 65 2.35 -2.34 -4.39
N ASP A 66 2.18 -2.21 -5.71
CA ASP A 66 3.21 -2.48 -6.71
C ASP A 66 3.09 -1.48 -7.86
N PHE A 67 3.97 -0.48 -7.86
CA PHE A 67 4.06 0.54 -8.88
C PHE A 67 4.99 0.17 -10.05
N THR A 68 5.61 -1.02 -10.03
CA THR A 68 6.51 -1.49 -11.09
C THR A 68 5.75 -2.09 -12.28
N GLN A 69 4.46 -2.38 -12.10
CA GLN A 69 3.63 -2.99 -13.14
C GLN A 69 3.47 -2.09 -14.37
N PRO A 70 3.35 -2.66 -15.58
CA PRO A 70 3.23 -1.90 -16.84
C PRO A 70 2.10 -0.84 -16.85
N ARG A 71 1.03 -1.04 -16.07
CA ARG A 71 -0.07 -0.06 -15.96
C ARG A 71 0.34 1.24 -15.25
N PHE A 72 1.43 1.24 -14.51
CA PHE A 72 1.94 2.37 -13.73
C PHE A 72 3.22 2.99 -14.32
N THR A 73 3.79 2.40 -15.38
CA THR A 73 5.03 2.88 -16.00
C THR A 73 4.84 4.08 -16.90
N LYS A 74 3.62 4.29 -17.43
CA LYS A 74 3.28 5.47 -18.23
C LYS A 74 2.63 6.52 -17.34
N PRO A 75 3.24 7.70 -17.18
CA PRO A 75 2.59 8.81 -16.50
C PRO A 75 1.27 9.17 -17.18
N VAL A 76 0.25 9.43 -16.37
CA VAL A 76 -0.99 10.02 -16.86
C VAL A 76 -0.67 11.39 -17.50
N ALA A 77 -1.34 11.71 -18.60
CA ALA A 77 -1.12 12.98 -19.28
C ALA A 77 -1.49 14.17 -18.39
N ARG A 78 -0.70 15.26 -18.44
CA ARG A 78 -1.01 16.53 -17.75
C ARG A 78 -2.40 17.09 -18.11
N LYS A 79 -2.88 16.78 -19.33
CA LYS A 79 -4.21 17.18 -19.82
C LYS A 79 -5.36 16.32 -19.26
N SER A 80 -5.08 15.29 -18.47
CA SER A 80 -6.09 14.46 -17.80
C SER A 80 -6.89 15.28 -16.76
N PRO A 81 -8.07 14.79 -16.32
CA PRO A 81 -8.80 15.43 -15.23
C PRO A 81 -7.96 15.63 -13.97
N LEU A 82 -7.17 14.62 -13.57
CA LEU A 82 -6.28 14.68 -12.41
C LEU A 82 -5.19 15.75 -12.60
N GLY A 83 -4.50 15.74 -13.75
CA GLY A 83 -3.44 16.69 -14.05
C GLY A 83 -3.93 18.14 -14.08
N ARG A 84 -5.12 18.39 -14.66
CA ARG A 84 -5.75 19.72 -14.67
C ARG A 84 -6.17 20.17 -13.28
N ALA A 85 -6.78 19.28 -12.49
CA ALA A 85 -7.24 19.59 -11.14
C ALA A 85 -6.07 19.95 -10.21
N CYS A 86 -4.93 19.31 -10.39
CA CYS A 86 -3.72 19.59 -9.61
C CYS A 86 -2.88 20.76 -10.17
N GLY A 87 -3.27 21.36 -11.30
CA GLY A 87 -2.58 22.52 -11.86
C GLY A 87 -1.36 22.22 -12.73
N PHE A 88 -1.16 20.99 -13.19
CA PHE A 88 -0.04 20.65 -14.08
C PHE A 88 -0.20 21.31 -15.46
N LYS A 89 0.81 22.07 -15.89
CA LYS A 89 0.86 22.72 -17.21
C LYS A 89 2.21 22.48 -17.88
N PRO A 90 2.39 22.83 -19.17
CA PRO A 90 3.74 22.94 -19.73
C PRO A 90 4.58 23.87 -18.85
N ASN A 91 5.76 23.41 -18.44
CA ASN A 91 6.71 24.13 -17.57
C ASN A 91 6.21 24.47 -16.14
N GLU A 92 5.11 23.86 -15.67
CA GLU A 92 4.58 24.08 -14.32
C GLU A 92 4.31 22.72 -13.65
N THR A 93 5.07 22.44 -12.59
CA THR A 93 5.04 21.20 -11.80
C THR A 93 4.83 21.56 -10.33
N PRO A 94 3.57 21.77 -9.92
CA PRO A 94 3.27 22.24 -8.57
C PRO A 94 3.61 21.17 -7.53
N MET A 95 3.95 21.63 -6.32
CA MET A 95 4.00 20.74 -5.17
C MET A 95 2.58 20.30 -4.82
N VAL A 96 2.35 18.99 -4.76
CA VAL A 96 1.04 18.43 -4.40
C VAL A 96 1.14 17.70 -3.06
N VAL A 97 0.15 17.95 -2.20
CA VAL A 97 0.00 17.25 -0.91
C VAL A 97 -1.25 16.37 -0.99
N ASP A 98 -1.06 15.05 -1.02
CA ASP A 98 -2.16 14.09 -1.00
C ASP A 98 -2.53 13.72 0.45
N LEU A 99 -3.65 14.27 0.92
CA LEU A 99 -4.17 14.04 2.27
C LEU A 99 -4.93 12.70 2.39
N THR A 100 -5.09 11.98 1.28
CA THR A 100 -5.96 10.79 1.16
C THR A 100 -5.30 9.66 0.37
N ALA A 101 -3.97 9.54 0.47
CA ALA A 101 -3.17 8.68 -0.40
C ALA A 101 -3.72 7.26 -0.59
N GLY A 102 -4.26 6.63 0.47
CA GLY A 102 -4.80 5.28 0.39
C GLY A 102 -3.75 4.29 -0.14
N LEU A 103 -3.99 3.69 -1.30
CA LEU A 103 -3.02 2.81 -1.98
C LEU A 103 -1.98 3.57 -2.82
N GLY A 104 -2.01 4.90 -2.82
CA GLY A 104 -1.02 5.77 -3.48
C GLY A 104 -1.12 5.82 -5.01
N ARG A 105 -2.21 5.32 -5.61
CA ARG A 105 -2.33 5.26 -7.08
C ARG A 105 -2.27 6.65 -7.72
N ASP A 106 -3.07 7.58 -7.23
CA ASP A 106 -3.12 8.93 -7.79
C ASP A 106 -1.88 9.73 -7.41
N GLY A 107 -1.39 9.57 -6.17
CA GLY A 107 -0.08 10.08 -5.74
C GLY A 107 1.07 9.65 -6.66
N TRP A 108 1.13 8.37 -7.04
CA TRP A 108 2.11 7.85 -8.00
C TRP A 108 1.97 8.50 -9.38
N GLN A 109 0.73 8.68 -9.86
CA GLN A 109 0.48 9.32 -11.15
C GLN A 109 0.91 10.79 -11.14
N MET A 110 0.64 11.52 -10.06
CA MET A 110 1.05 12.92 -9.91
C MET A 110 2.57 13.03 -9.86
N ALA A 111 3.25 12.17 -9.08
CA ALA A 111 4.71 12.14 -9.02
C ALA A 111 5.35 11.82 -10.39
N GLY A 112 4.70 10.99 -11.22
CA GLY A 112 5.16 10.69 -12.58
C GLY A 112 5.04 11.85 -13.57
N MET A 113 4.28 12.91 -13.29
CA MET A 113 4.10 14.05 -14.20
C MET A 113 5.26 15.06 -14.19
N GLY A 114 6.21 14.88 -13.26
CA GLY A 114 7.34 15.78 -13.01
C GLY A 114 7.09 16.64 -11.79
#